data_AF-A0A023EP33-F1
#
_entry.id   AF-A0A023EP33-F1
#
_cell.length_a   1.000
_cell.length_b   1.000
_cell.length_c   1.000
_cell.angle_alpha   90.00
_cell.angle_beta   90.00
_cell.angle_gamma   90.00
#
_symmetry.space_group_name_H-M   'P 1'
#
loop_
_entity.id
_entity.type
_entity.pdbx_description
1 polymer ?
#
loop_
_entity_poly.entity_id
_entity_poly.type
_entity_poly.pdbx_seq_one_letter_code
_entity_poly.pdbx_strand_id
1 'polypeptide(L)'
;FVPNEVGTHIIEASIGGTTLVGGPLIAKVYDSSLIQVTDVNGGVVGQPCQFRVDASAAGEGQLEISINEGEVPNHVQVVGGGRCLVSFTPEQAKPHLIDIKFNGETVIGCPFVCSVADTSRVLLNLSNLELIPVNRPASFHITVSGGGAAELAVSVRGPQGELPVRVTGDIHAGFTAEFTPNNVGAHTINVEYNGYPVQGTPFVAKSYDATKVGVGSVSKGTVGRPVQFTVDAGDAGEGNLEITISAKGHNIPTQVHPQGNAKFAVSFVPAEPCEHIINVSFNKMLVPGCPITVIINGGTTGPQVSLGGPGPLHLPNSLIINHAGGRLEDIEVNVEGRRRLLY
;
A
#
# COMPACT_ATOMS: atom_id res chain seq x y z
N PHE A 1 29.85 -31.88 -44.66
CA PHE A 1 29.67 -31.76 -43.19
C PHE A 1 28.21 -31.43 -42.96
N VAL A 2 27.48 -32.27 -42.22
CA VAL A 2 26.10 -32.02 -41.81
C VAL A 2 26.10 -32.06 -40.28
N PRO A 3 25.98 -30.92 -39.59
CA PRO A 3 25.97 -30.90 -38.14
C PRO A 3 24.64 -31.48 -37.61
N ASN A 4 24.71 -32.19 -36.48
CA ASN A 4 23.53 -32.79 -35.82
C ASN A 4 23.14 -32.07 -34.53
N GLU A 5 23.96 -31.12 -34.08
CA GLU A 5 23.77 -30.37 -32.83
C GLU A 5 23.93 -28.87 -33.10
N VAL A 6 23.24 -28.06 -32.31
CA VAL A 6 23.38 -26.61 -32.32
C VAL A 6 24.65 -26.21 -31.57
N GLY A 7 25.34 -25.18 -32.06
CA GLY A 7 26.48 -24.58 -31.38
C GLY A 7 27.74 -24.52 -32.24
N THR A 8 28.87 -24.28 -31.57
CA THR A 8 30.15 -24.05 -32.23
C THR A 8 30.85 -25.36 -32.53
N HIS A 9 31.08 -25.62 -33.82
CA HIS A 9 31.82 -26.78 -34.32
C HIS A 9 33.18 -26.35 -34.84
N ILE A 10 34.23 -27.02 -34.36
CA ILE A 10 35.61 -26.78 -34.76
C ILE A 10 35.98 -27.82 -35.81
N ILE A 11 36.31 -27.36 -37.01
CA ILE A 11 36.65 -28.22 -38.15
C ILE A 11 38.15 -28.10 -38.40
N GLU A 12 38.85 -29.19 -38.12
CA GLU A 12 40.27 -29.35 -38.42
C GLU A 12 40.44 -30.22 -39.66
N ALA A 13 41.30 -29.78 -40.58
CA ALA A 13 41.63 -30.53 -41.77
C ALA A 13 43.14 -30.77 -41.82
N SER A 14 43.55 -32.00 -42.12
CA SER A 14 44.95 -32.38 -42.30
C SER A 14 45.12 -33.25 -43.55
N ILE A 15 46.29 -33.16 -44.19
CA ILE A 15 46.70 -34.03 -45.31
C ILE A 15 48.01 -34.70 -44.92
N GLY A 16 48.03 -36.04 -44.93
CA GLY A 16 49.22 -36.81 -44.56
C GLY A 16 49.73 -36.55 -43.13
N GLY A 17 48.83 -36.22 -42.20
CA GLY A 17 49.18 -35.88 -40.81
C GLY A 17 49.66 -34.44 -40.60
N THR A 18 49.78 -33.64 -41.67
CA THR A 18 50.07 -32.21 -41.57
C THR A 18 48.77 -31.42 -41.57
N THR A 19 48.50 -30.68 -40.51
CA THR A 19 47.33 -29.79 -40.44
C THR A 19 47.42 -28.72 -41.51
N LEU A 20 46.33 -28.49 -42.23
CA LEU A 20 46.27 -27.50 -43.29
C LEU A 20 46.39 -26.09 -42.70
N VAL A 21 47.16 -25.24 -43.40
CA VAL A 21 47.29 -23.82 -43.05
C VAL A 21 45.95 -23.13 -43.25
N GLY A 22 45.46 -22.45 -42.21
CA GLY A 22 44.14 -21.79 -42.20
C GLY A 22 43.08 -22.45 -41.31
N GLY A 23 43.43 -23.52 -40.59
CA GLY A 23 42.58 -24.13 -39.55
C GLY A 23 42.94 -23.70 -38.11
N PRO A 24 42.08 -23.99 -37.13
CA PRO A 24 40.77 -24.62 -37.30
C PRO A 24 39.71 -23.65 -37.88
N LEU A 25 38.82 -24.18 -38.72
CA LEU A 25 37.64 -23.45 -39.18
C LEU A 25 36.56 -23.55 -38.10
N ILE A 26 35.84 -22.45 -37.86
CA ILE A 26 34.75 -22.41 -36.89
C ILE A 26 33.43 -22.35 -37.66
N ALA A 27 32.59 -23.38 -37.49
CA ALA A 27 31.23 -23.41 -37.99
C ALA A 27 30.25 -23.20 -36.84
N LYS A 28 29.46 -22.12 -36.90
CA LYS A 28 28.40 -21.83 -35.93
C LYS A 28 27.09 -22.37 -36.47
N VAL A 29 26.57 -23.40 -35.83
CA VAL A 29 25.35 -24.10 -36.24
C VAL A 29 24.20 -23.58 -35.40
N TYR A 30 23.08 -23.28 -36.05
CA TYR A 30 21.86 -22.80 -35.41
C TYR A 30 20.64 -23.64 -35.82
N ASP A 31 19.57 -23.53 -35.03
CA ASP A 31 18.27 -24.13 -35.32
C ASP A 31 17.15 -23.17 -34.89
N SER A 32 16.49 -22.55 -35.87
CA SER A 32 15.40 -21.60 -35.67
C SER A 32 14.14 -22.25 -35.09
N SER A 33 13.98 -23.58 -35.21
CA SER A 33 12.82 -24.33 -34.68
C SER A 33 12.82 -24.44 -33.16
N LEU A 34 13.97 -24.22 -32.53
CA LEU A 34 14.13 -24.25 -31.06
C LEU A 34 13.73 -22.93 -30.39
N ILE A 35 13.41 -21.89 -31.17
CA ILE A 35 12.96 -20.62 -30.64
C ILE A 35 11.53 -20.75 -30.15
N GLN A 36 11.29 -20.32 -28.91
CA GLN A 36 9.96 -20.34 -28.31
C GLN A 36 9.43 -18.92 -28.13
N VAL A 37 8.18 -18.72 -28.49
CA VAL A 37 7.46 -17.47 -28.30
C VAL A 37 6.29 -17.73 -27.37
N THR A 38 6.23 -16.99 -26.25
CA THR A 38 5.19 -17.16 -25.23
C THR A 38 4.54 -15.84 -24.88
N ASP A 39 3.39 -15.93 -24.22
CA ASP A 39 2.64 -14.77 -23.70
C ASP A 39 2.16 -13.79 -24.78
N VAL A 40 1.89 -14.28 -26.00
CA VAL A 40 1.20 -13.49 -27.04
C VAL A 40 -0.27 -13.38 -26.67
N ASN A 41 -0.57 -12.48 -25.75
CA ASN A 41 -1.92 -12.19 -25.29
C ASN A 41 -2.55 -11.07 -26.14
N GLY A 42 -3.87 -10.95 -26.05
CA GLY A 42 -4.59 -9.82 -26.63
C GLY A 42 -4.20 -8.48 -25.99
N GLY A 43 -4.43 -7.40 -26.73
CA GLY A 43 -4.06 -6.04 -26.35
C GLY A 43 -5.21 -5.06 -26.32
N VAL A 44 -4.95 -3.87 -25.78
CA VAL A 44 -5.88 -2.74 -25.79
C VAL A 44 -5.21 -1.56 -26.46
N VAL A 45 -5.96 -0.83 -27.28
CA VAL A 45 -5.47 0.38 -27.94
C VAL A 45 -4.85 1.34 -26.92
N GLY A 46 -3.62 1.80 -27.21
CA GLY A 46 -2.86 2.72 -26.37
C GLY A 46 -2.17 2.09 -25.16
N GLN A 47 -2.33 0.78 -24.91
CA GLN A 47 -1.67 0.08 -23.81
C GLN A 47 -0.51 -0.80 -24.30
N PRO A 48 0.64 -0.84 -23.60
CA PRO A 48 1.74 -1.71 -23.96
C PRO A 48 1.34 -3.19 -23.93
N CYS A 49 1.52 -3.86 -25.06
CA CYS A 49 1.42 -5.31 -25.20
C CYS A 49 2.82 -5.90 -25.07
N GLN A 50 2.95 -7.05 -24.42
CA GLN A 50 4.24 -7.71 -24.20
C GLN A 50 4.17 -9.20 -24.51
N PHE A 51 5.24 -9.74 -25.10
CA PHE A 51 5.44 -11.17 -25.31
C PHE A 51 6.91 -11.53 -25.13
N ARG A 52 7.20 -12.81 -24.89
CA ARG A 52 8.55 -13.31 -24.62
C ARG A 52 9.06 -14.12 -25.79
N VAL A 53 10.35 -13.99 -26.06
CA VAL A 53 11.07 -14.79 -27.06
C VAL A 53 12.27 -15.43 -26.38
N ASP A 54 12.35 -16.76 -26.44
CA ASP A 54 13.46 -17.55 -25.94
C ASP A 54 14.19 -18.21 -27.11
N ALA A 55 15.38 -17.69 -27.44
CA ALA A 55 16.29 -18.25 -28.43
C ALA A 55 17.53 -18.89 -27.77
N SER A 56 17.47 -19.19 -26.48
CA SER A 56 18.63 -19.71 -25.71
C SER A 56 19.18 -21.04 -26.25
N ALA A 57 18.33 -21.85 -26.87
CA ALA A 57 18.70 -23.14 -27.46
C ALA A 57 18.94 -23.06 -28.99
N ALA A 58 18.69 -21.92 -29.62
CA ALA A 58 18.72 -21.79 -31.09
C ALA A 58 20.13 -21.66 -31.65
N GLY A 59 21.14 -21.43 -30.81
CA GLY A 59 22.52 -21.17 -31.23
C GLY A 59 22.77 -19.69 -31.49
N GLU A 60 23.92 -19.39 -32.09
CA GLU A 60 24.29 -18.00 -32.38
C GLU A 60 23.60 -17.51 -33.66
N GLY A 61 22.99 -16.33 -33.58
CA GLY A 61 22.34 -15.71 -34.72
C GLY A 61 21.67 -14.39 -34.38
N GLN A 62 21.05 -13.79 -35.39
CA GLN A 62 20.36 -12.51 -35.31
C GLN A 62 18.84 -12.74 -35.29
N LEU A 63 18.18 -12.18 -34.27
CA LEU A 63 16.72 -12.09 -34.19
C LEU A 63 16.25 -10.79 -34.85
N GLU A 64 15.25 -10.91 -35.71
CA GLU A 64 14.53 -9.79 -36.32
C GLU A 64 13.05 -9.90 -35.96
N ILE A 65 12.48 -8.83 -35.41
CA ILE A 65 11.10 -8.80 -34.93
C ILE A 65 10.40 -7.60 -35.54
N SER A 66 9.33 -7.85 -36.27
CA SER A 66 8.47 -6.81 -36.86
C SER A 66 7.02 -7.02 -36.47
N ILE A 67 6.30 -5.91 -36.34
CA ILE A 67 4.87 -5.90 -36.02
C ILE A 67 4.17 -5.18 -37.14
N ASN A 68 3.22 -5.87 -37.78
CA ASN A 68 2.57 -5.45 -39.03
C ASN A 68 3.63 -4.98 -40.05
N GLU A 69 4.58 -5.85 -40.37
CA GLU A 69 5.66 -5.55 -41.32
C GLU A 69 6.53 -4.32 -40.97
N GLY A 70 6.56 -3.94 -39.69
CA GLY A 70 7.35 -2.80 -39.19
C GLY A 70 6.58 -1.49 -39.16
N GLU A 71 5.28 -1.47 -39.49
CA GLU A 71 4.41 -0.31 -39.31
C GLU A 71 4.30 0.12 -37.83
N VAL A 72 4.33 -0.85 -36.92
CA VAL A 72 4.19 -0.60 -35.48
C VAL A 72 5.55 -0.72 -34.79
N PRO A 73 6.05 0.36 -34.16
CA PRO A 73 7.33 0.31 -33.48
C PRO A 73 7.27 -0.65 -32.29
N ASN A 74 8.33 -1.43 -32.13
CA ASN A 74 8.52 -2.32 -31.00
C ASN A 74 9.81 -1.99 -30.26
N HIS A 75 9.85 -2.39 -29.00
CA HIS A 75 11.01 -2.25 -28.13
C HIS A 75 11.39 -3.63 -27.59
N VAL A 76 12.68 -3.96 -27.69
CA VAL A 76 13.22 -5.25 -27.26
C VAL A 76 14.10 -5.03 -26.03
N GLN A 77 13.72 -5.66 -24.93
CA GLN A 77 14.51 -5.71 -23.70
C GLN A 77 15.19 -7.08 -23.59
N VAL A 78 16.52 -7.11 -23.61
CA VAL A 78 17.30 -8.35 -23.44
C VAL A 78 17.30 -8.74 -21.97
N VAL A 79 16.77 -9.95 -21.67
CA VAL A 79 16.73 -10.51 -20.31
C VAL A 79 18.01 -11.30 -20.01
N GLY A 80 18.69 -11.80 -21.05
CA GLY A 80 19.96 -12.51 -20.96
C GLY A 80 19.85 -13.96 -21.45
N GLY A 81 21.00 -14.55 -21.83
CA GLY A 81 21.07 -15.95 -22.26
C GLY A 81 20.23 -16.28 -23.49
N GLY A 82 20.07 -15.35 -24.43
CA GLY A 82 19.23 -15.55 -25.63
C GLY A 82 17.73 -15.30 -25.42
N ARG A 83 17.32 -14.78 -24.26
CA ARG A 83 15.93 -14.41 -23.97
C ARG A 83 15.71 -12.91 -24.06
N CYS A 84 14.58 -12.51 -24.63
CA CYS A 84 14.14 -11.12 -24.62
C CYS A 84 12.64 -10.98 -24.34
N LEU A 85 12.29 -9.82 -23.82
CA LEU A 85 10.92 -9.34 -23.66
C LEU A 85 10.68 -8.28 -24.73
N VAL A 86 9.67 -8.47 -25.55
CA VAL A 86 9.31 -7.53 -26.62
C VAL A 86 8.05 -6.80 -26.20
N SER A 87 8.02 -5.49 -26.40
CA SER A 87 6.86 -4.65 -26.13
C SER A 87 6.51 -3.75 -27.30
N PHE A 88 5.22 -3.51 -27.51
CA PHE A 88 4.72 -2.54 -28.48
C PHE A 88 3.40 -1.93 -27.99
N THR A 89 3.04 -0.76 -28.50
CA THR A 89 1.78 -0.09 -28.15
C THR A 89 0.92 0.04 -29.41
N PRO A 90 -0.18 -0.71 -29.53
CA PRO A 90 -1.05 -0.62 -30.70
C PRO A 90 -1.89 0.65 -30.67
N GLU A 91 -2.03 1.32 -31.81
CA GLU A 91 -2.84 2.54 -31.94
C GLU A 91 -4.23 2.30 -32.56
N GLN A 92 -4.46 1.10 -33.11
CA GLN A 92 -5.68 0.75 -33.81
C GLN A 92 -6.25 -0.59 -33.31
N ALA A 93 -7.57 -0.70 -33.23
CA ALA A 93 -8.24 -1.96 -32.90
C ALA A 93 -8.30 -2.88 -34.14
N LYS A 94 -7.18 -3.52 -34.44
CA LYS A 94 -7.04 -4.53 -35.49
C LYS A 94 -6.16 -5.69 -34.98
N PRO A 95 -6.25 -6.88 -35.59
CA PRO A 95 -5.24 -7.92 -35.37
C PRO A 95 -3.85 -7.38 -35.74
N HIS A 96 -2.89 -7.53 -34.85
CA HIS A 96 -1.49 -7.19 -35.07
C HIS A 96 -0.70 -8.47 -35.34
N LEU A 97 -0.04 -8.54 -36.49
CA LEU A 97 0.77 -9.67 -36.93
C LEU A 97 2.21 -9.46 -36.42
N ILE A 98 2.71 -10.44 -35.67
CA ILE A 98 4.06 -10.45 -35.12
C ILE A 98 4.88 -11.46 -35.91
N ASP A 99 5.81 -10.93 -36.69
CA ASP A 99 6.73 -11.70 -37.50
C ASP A 99 8.10 -11.73 -36.83
N ILE A 100 8.65 -12.93 -36.69
CA ILE A 100 9.95 -13.17 -36.07
C ILE A 100 10.78 -14.01 -37.04
N LYS A 101 12.00 -13.52 -37.32
CA LYS A 101 12.99 -14.23 -38.10
C LYS A 101 14.26 -14.43 -37.30
N PHE A 102 14.95 -15.53 -37.58
CA PHE A 102 16.26 -15.85 -37.04
C PHE A 102 17.21 -16.18 -38.19
N ASN A 103 18.27 -15.38 -38.35
CA ASN A 103 19.20 -15.47 -39.49
C ASN A 103 18.48 -15.43 -40.86
N GLY A 104 17.37 -14.69 -40.96
CA GLY A 104 16.55 -14.57 -42.17
C GLY A 104 15.48 -15.65 -42.35
N GLU A 105 15.49 -16.71 -41.53
CA GLU A 105 14.47 -17.77 -41.54
C GLU A 105 13.30 -17.44 -40.60
N THR A 106 12.07 -17.69 -41.04
CA THR A 106 10.88 -17.47 -40.21
C THR A 106 10.78 -18.50 -39.08
N VAL A 107 10.57 -18.01 -37.86
CA VAL A 107 10.35 -18.84 -36.68
C VAL A 107 9.02 -19.59 -36.76
N ILE A 108 8.98 -20.81 -36.24
CA ILE A 108 7.77 -21.65 -36.22
C ILE A 108 6.64 -20.92 -35.48
N GLY A 109 5.45 -20.90 -36.09
CA GLY A 109 4.25 -20.27 -35.53
C GLY A 109 4.01 -18.84 -36.01
N CYS A 110 4.98 -18.21 -36.69
CA CYS A 110 4.77 -16.90 -37.30
C CYS A 110 3.83 -16.94 -38.52
N PRO A 111 3.06 -15.86 -38.76
CA PRO A 111 2.92 -14.70 -37.87
C PRO A 111 2.08 -15.06 -36.62
N PHE A 112 2.54 -14.62 -35.45
CA PHE A 112 1.70 -14.68 -34.25
C PHE A 112 0.68 -13.55 -34.30
N VAL A 113 -0.55 -13.80 -33.86
CA VAL A 113 -1.63 -12.82 -33.93
C VAL A 113 -1.92 -12.27 -32.54
N CYS A 114 -1.69 -10.98 -32.34
CA CYS A 114 -2.15 -10.23 -31.18
C CYS A 114 -3.46 -9.51 -31.53
N SER A 115 -4.59 -10.00 -31.01
CA SER A 115 -5.89 -9.36 -31.17
C SER A 115 -5.96 -8.12 -30.30
N VAL A 116 -6.24 -6.95 -30.87
CA VAL A 116 -6.32 -5.68 -30.14
C VAL A 116 -7.75 -5.16 -30.14
N ALA A 117 -8.29 -4.88 -28.95
CA ALA A 117 -9.60 -4.27 -28.76
C ALA A 117 -9.51 -2.78 -28.41
N ASP A 118 -10.54 -2.03 -28.78
CA ASP A 118 -10.76 -0.66 -28.31
C ASP A 118 -11.75 -0.69 -27.15
N THR A 119 -11.22 -0.57 -25.92
CA THR A 119 -12.03 -0.49 -24.71
C THR A 119 -12.29 0.95 -24.27
N SER A 120 -11.87 1.97 -25.05
CA SER A 120 -12.06 3.39 -24.69
C SER A 120 -13.54 3.80 -24.62
N ARG A 121 -14.41 2.98 -25.20
CA ARG A 121 -15.87 3.12 -25.12
C ARG A 121 -16.42 2.91 -23.71
N VAL A 122 -15.67 2.21 -22.84
CA VAL A 122 -16.04 1.95 -21.46
C VAL A 122 -15.41 3.00 -20.57
N LEU A 123 -16.26 3.78 -19.89
CA LEU A 123 -15.83 4.81 -18.94
C LEU A 123 -16.14 4.36 -17.52
N LEU A 124 -15.16 4.52 -16.64
CA LEU A 124 -15.23 4.15 -15.23
C LEU A 124 -15.03 5.40 -14.38
N ASN A 125 -15.83 5.54 -13.31
CA ASN A 125 -15.55 6.52 -12.26
C ASN A 125 -15.28 5.80 -10.93
N LEU A 126 -13.99 5.65 -10.61
CA LEU A 126 -13.50 4.91 -9.44
C LEU A 126 -12.97 5.82 -8.33
N SER A 127 -13.01 7.14 -8.51
CA SER A 127 -12.39 8.12 -7.61
C SER A 127 -12.91 8.04 -6.16
N ASN A 128 -14.17 7.69 -5.98
CA ASN A 128 -14.77 7.53 -4.65
C ASN A 128 -14.39 6.21 -3.93
N LEU A 129 -13.53 5.38 -4.54
CA LEU A 129 -13.15 4.07 -4.01
C LEU A 129 -11.73 4.01 -3.47
N GLU A 130 -10.97 5.10 -3.48
CA GLU A 130 -9.59 5.12 -2.98
C GLU A 130 -9.51 4.65 -1.51
N LEU A 131 -10.47 5.08 -0.68
CA LEU A 131 -10.55 4.72 0.74
C LEU A 131 -11.99 4.45 1.16
N ILE A 132 -12.32 3.20 1.50
CA ILE A 132 -13.68 2.73 1.79
C ILE A 132 -13.78 2.01 3.14
N PRO A 133 -14.88 2.13 3.89
CA PRO A 133 -15.05 1.40 5.14
C PRO A 133 -15.38 -0.08 4.89
N VAL A 134 -14.88 -0.97 5.74
CA VAL A 134 -15.32 -2.39 5.76
C VAL A 134 -16.79 -2.51 6.14
N ASN A 135 -17.42 -3.60 5.71
CA ASN A 135 -18.82 -3.96 5.99
C ASN A 135 -19.85 -2.92 5.52
N ARG A 136 -19.46 -2.04 4.58
CA ARG A 136 -20.39 -1.13 3.90
C ARG A 136 -20.30 -1.32 2.39
N PRO A 137 -21.44 -1.28 1.67
CA PRO A 137 -21.43 -1.34 0.23
C PRO A 137 -20.62 -0.19 -0.39
N ALA A 138 -19.75 -0.53 -1.33
CA ALA A 138 -19.02 0.38 -2.17
C ALA A 138 -19.41 0.11 -3.62
N SER A 139 -19.60 1.16 -4.41
CA SER A 139 -20.04 1.02 -5.79
C SER A 139 -19.41 2.02 -6.73
N PHE A 140 -19.37 1.66 -8.00
CA PHE A 140 -18.95 2.53 -9.09
C PHE A 140 -19.83 2.31 -10.31
N HIS A 141 -19.88 3.35 -11.15
CA HIS A 141 -20.69 3.36 -12.35
C HIS A 141 -19.82 3.13 -13.58
N ILE A 142 -20.37 2.35 -14.53
CA ILE A 142 -19.74 1.92 -15.77
C ILE A 142 -20.66 2.35 -16.90
N THR A 143 -20.17 3.19 -17.81
CA THR A 143 -20.91 3.54 -19.03
C THR A 143 -20.22 2.95 -20.24
N VAL A 144 -21.01 2.44 -21.19
CA VAL A 144 -20.51 1.90 -22.44
C VAL A 144 -21.13 2.67 -23.59
N SER A 145 -20.31 3.38 -24.34
CA SER A 145 -20.75 4.13 -25.52
C SER A 145 -20.87 3.23 -26.75
N GLY A 146 -21.89 3.46 -27.59
CA GLY A 146 -21.97 2.87 -28.93
C GLY A 146 -22.78 1.57 -29.09
N GLY A 147 -23.71 1.26 -28.18
CA GLY A 147 -24.85 0.36 -28.42
C GLY A 147 -24.55 -0.92 -29.19
N GLY A 148 -23.89 -1.89 -28.56
CA GLY A 148 -23.58 -3.20 -29.14
C GLY A 148 -23.69 -4.32 -28.11
N ALA A 149 -23.88 -5.55 -28.59
CA ALA A 149 -23.75 -6.74 -27.75
C ALA A 149 -22.31 -6.83 -27.26
N ALA A 150 -22.10 -6.75 -25.96
CA ALA A 150 -20.78 -6.86 -25.35
C ALA A 150 -20.88 -7.50 -23.97
N GLU A 151 -19.84 -8.23 -23.62
CA GLU A 151 -19.69 -8.88 -22.32
C GLU A 151 -18.87 -7.98 -21.40
N LEU A 152 -19.48 -7.55 -20.30
CA LEU A 152 -18.81 -6.85 -19.21
C LEU A 152 -18.57 -7.83 -18.07
N ALA A 153 -17.32 -7.99 -17.67
CA ALA A 153 -16.95 -8.76 -16.49
C ALA A 153 -16.33 -7.84 -15.45
N VAL A 154 -16.80 -7.92 -14.20
CA VAL A 154 -16.26 -7.16 -13.07
C VAL A 154 -15.84 -8.16 -11.99
N SER A 155 -14.59 -8.06 -11.55
CA SER A 155 -14.08 -8.85 -10.42
C SER A 155 -13.43 -7.95 -9.39
N VAL A 156 -13.54 -8.35 -8.12
CA VAL A 156 -12.94 -7.65 -6.99
C VAL A 156 -12.25 -8.67 -6.11
N ARG A 157 -10.93 -8.55 -5.98
CA ARG A 157 -10.11 -9.40 -5.12
C ARG A 157 -9.60 -8.62 -3.92
N GLY A 158 -9.97 -9.06 -2.73
CA GLY A 158 -9.48 -8.52 -1.46
C GLY A 158 -8.34 -9.35 -0.86
N PRO A 159 -7.90 -8.99 0.37
CA PRO A 159 -6.79 -9.66 1.06
C PRO A 159 -7.02 -11.16 1.34
N GLN A 160 -8.28 -11.61 1.38
CA GLN A 160 -8.67 -12.99 1.68
C GLN A 160 -9.22 -13.75 0.46
N GLY A 161 -9.21 -13.16 -0.73
CA GLY A 161 -9.71 -13.79 -1.96
C GLY A 161 -10.72 -12.93 -2.72
N GLU A 162 -11.48 -13.56 -3.61
CA GLU A 162 -12.52 -12.90 -4.41
C GLU A 162 -13.72 -12.47 -3.56
N LEU A 163 -14.28 -11.30 -3.89
CA LEU A 163 -15.50 -10.77 -3.29
C LEU A 163 -16.65 -10.90 -4.28
N PRO A 164 -17.88 -11.15 -3.80
CA PRO A 164 -19.05 -11.10 -4.64
C PRO A 164 -19.29 -9.66 -5.12
N VAL A 165 -19.50 -9.51 -6.43
CA VAL A 165 -19.85 -8.24 -7.07
C VAL A 165 -21.26 -8.35 -7.63
N ARG A 166 -22.13 -7.42 -7.23
CA ARG A 166 -23.48 -7.29 -7.80
C ARG A 166 -23.44 -6.24 -8.89
N VAL A 167 -23.72 -6.64 -10.13
CA VAL A 167 -23.84 -5.71 -11.26
C VAL A 167 -25.32 -5.52 -11.57
N THR A 168 -25.77 -4.27 -11.61
CA THR A 168 -27.14 -3.87 -11.96
C THR A 168 -27.13 -2.82 -13.06
N GLY A 169 -28.28 -2.54 -13.67
CA GLY A 169 -28.43 -1.53 -14.72
C GLY A 169 -28.49 -2.13 -16.12
N ASP A 170 -28.38 -1.27 -17.14
CA ASP A 170 -28.51 -1.64 -18.54
C ASP A 170 -27.69 -0.71 -19.45
N ILE A 171 -27.69 -0.98 -20.76
CA ILE A 171 -26.89 -0.24 -21.74
C ILE A 171 -27.33 1.22 -21.94
N HIS A 172 -28.57 1.58 -21.59
CA HIS A 172 -29.06 2.96 -21.72
C HIS A 172 -28.73 3.79 -20.48
N ALA A 173 -28.91 3.21 -19.29
CA ALA A 173 -28.65 3.88 -18.02
C ALA A 173 -27.21 3.73 -17.52
N GLY A 174 -26.43 2.82 -18.12
CA GLY A 174 -25.15 2.36 -17.59
C GLY A 174 -25.32 1.26 -16.54
N PHE A 175 -24.19 0.65 -16.17
CA PHE A 175 -24.13 -0.41 -15.18
C PHE A 175 -23.56 0.11 -13.87
N THR A 176 -24.04 -0.43 -12.75
CA THR A 176 -23.51 -0.14 -11.42
C THR A 176 -22.99 -1.44 -10.84
N ALA A 177 -21.69 -1.47 -10.54
CA ALA A 177 -21.06 -2.58 -9.83
C ALA A 177 -20.97 -2.22 -8.34
N GLU A 178 -21.47 -3.10 -7.48
CA GLU A 178 -21.43 -2.96 -6.03
C GLU A 178 -20.76 -4.18 -5.38
N PHE A 179 -19.88 -3.93 -4.41
CA PHE A 179 -19.27 -4.95 -3.58
C PHE A 179 -19.18 -4.46 -2.13
N THR A 180 -18.95 -5.37 -1.18
CA THR A 180 -18.77 -5.01 0.25
C THR A 180 -17.42 -5.57 0.73
N PRO A 181 -16.42 -4.72 1.04
CA PRO A 181 -15.15 -5.17 1.60
C PRO A 181 -15.33 -5.68 3.03
N ASN A 182 -14.84 -6.89 3.31
CA ASN A 182 -15.03 -7.54 4.62
C ASN A 182 -13.76 -7.54 5.48
N ASN A 183 -12.62 -7.19 4.89
CA ASN A 183 -11.32 -7.16 5.56
C ASN A 183 -10.66 -5.81 5.31
N VAL A 184 -9.80 -5.38 6.24
CA VAL A 184 -8.95 -4.19 6.09
C VAL A 184 -7.81 -4.51 5.11
N GLY A 185 -7.53 -3.57 4.21
CA GLY A 185 -6.40 -3.66 3.26
C GLY A 185 -6.76 -3.38 1.81
N ALA A 186 -5.84 -3.68 0.91
CA ALA A 186 -5.99 -3.43 -0.52
C ALA A 186 -6.98 -4.41 -1.17
N HIS A 187 -7.86 -3.87 -2.02
CA HIS A 187 -8.80 -4.59 -2.88
C HIS A 187 -8.55 -4.20 -4.33
N THR A 188 -8.27 -5.18 -5.19
CA THR A 188 -8.04 -4.98 -6.62
C THR A 188 -9.35 -5.14 -7.38
N ILE A 189 -9.75 -4.09 -8.09
CA ILE A 189 -10.95 -4.06 -8.94
C ILE A 189 -10.50 -4.19 -10.39
N ASN A 190 -11.00 -5.20 -11.10
CA ASN A 190 -10.79 -5.39 -12.53
C ASN A 190 -12.11 -5.25 -13.27
N VAL A 191 -12.07 -4.58 -14.42
CA VAL A 191 -13.18 -4.52 -15.36
C VAL A 191 -12.67 -4.94 -16.72
N GLU A 192 -13.36 -5.90 -17.32
CA GLU A 192 -13.07 -6.37 -18.67
C GLU A 192 -14.26 -6.12 -19.59
N TYR A 193 -13.95 -5.81 -20.84
CA TYR A 193 -14.89 -5.61 -21.92
C TYR A 193 -14.54 -6.55 -23.08
N ASN A 194 -15.41 -7.53 -23.35
CA ASN A 194 -15.17 -8.62 -24.31
C ASN A 194 -13.86 -9.38 -24.05
N GLY A 195 -13.52 -9.60 -22.77
CA GLY A 195 -12.30 -10.28 -22.34
C GLY A 195 -11.03 -9.43 -22.37
N TYR A 196 -11.13 -8.12 -22.64
CA TYR A 196 -10.00 -7.19 -22.62
C TYR A 196 -10.09 -6.22 -21.43
N PRO A 197 -8.97 -5.90 -20.76
CA PRO A 197 -8.98 -5.02 -19.61
C PRO A 197 -9.40 -3.59 -19.99
N VAL A 198 -10.20 -2.96 -19.15
CA VAL A 198 -10.63 -1.57 -19.34
C VAL A 198 -9.63 -0.62 -18.69
N GLN A 199 -9.37 0.51 -19.36
CA GLN A 199 -8.48 1.55 -18.87
C GLN A 199 -8.86 2.01 -17.45
N GLY A 200 -7.85 2.18 -16.60
CA GLY A 200 -8.04 2.51 -15.19
C GLY A 200 -8.20 1.30 -14.28
N THR A 201 -8.21 0.08 -14.84
CA THR A 201 -8.14 -1.16 -14.06
C THR A 201 -6.91 -2.00 -14.42
N PRO A 202 -6.28 -2.73 -13.47
CA PRO A 202 -6.67 -2.90 -12.06
C PRO A 202 -6.64 -1.59 -11.25
N PHE A 203 -7.71 -1.32 -10.51
CA PHE A 203 -7.77 -0.21 -9.55
C PHE A 203 -7.62 -0.75 -8.13
N VAL A 204 -6.85 -0.07 -7.29
CA VAL A 204 -6.62 -0.48 -5.89
C VAL A 204 -7.44 0.39 -4.95
N ALA A 205 -8.53 -0.18 -4.42
CA ALA A 205 -9.31 0.40 -3.34
C ALA A 205 -8.73 -0.02 -1.98
N LYS A 206 -8.55 0.89 -1.03
CA LYS A 206 -8.09 0.56 0.32
C LYS A 206 -9.27 0.54 1.27
N SER A 207 -9.40 -0.52 2.07
CA SER A 207 -10.45 -0.61 3.08
C SER A 207 -9.92 -0.37 4.49
N TYR A 208 -10.78 0.23 5.33
CA TYR A 208 -10.45 0.56 6.71
C TYR A 208 -11.58 0.18 7.69
N ASP A 209 -11.25 0.02 8.97
CA ASP A 209 -12.18 -0.37 10.03
C ASP A 209 -11.97 0.47 11.30
N ALA A 210 -12.80 1.49 11.50
CA ALA A 210 -12.75 2.32 12.69
C ALA A 210 -13.06 1.55 13.99
N THR A 211 -13.71 0.38 13.91
CA THR A 211 -14.01 -0.44 15.09
C THR A 211 -12.77 -1.14 15.65
N LYS A 212 -11.70 -1.22 14.86
CA LYS A 212 -10.40 -1.75 15.28
C LYS A 212 -9.48 -0.70 15.91
N VAL A 213 -9.92 0.55 16.00
CA VAL A 213 -9.20 1.56 16.77
C VAL A 213 -9.51 1.38 18.25
N GLY A 214 -8.49 1.00 19.02
CA GLY A 214 -8.58 0.82 20.46
C GLY A 214 -8.18 2.09 21.22
N VAL A 215 -9.00 2.52 22.17
CA VAL A 215 -8.62 3.55 23.14
C VAL A 215 -8.32 2.88 24.48
N GLY A 216 -7.08 3.04 24.96
CA GLY A 216 -6.62 2.51 26.23
C GLY A 216 -7.27 3.19 27.43
N SER A 217 -7.07 2.63 28.62
CA SER A 217 -7.61 3.20 29.85
C SER A 217 -7.11 4.64 30.07
N VAL A 218 -8.03 5.54 30.39
CA VAL A 218 -7.69 6.92 30.72
C VAL A 218 -7.36 7.02 32.20
N SER A 219 -6.19 7.59 32.52
CA SER A 219 -5.76 7.78 33.91
C SER A 219 -6.71 8.71 34.67
N LYS A 220 -6.90 8.49 35.98
CA LYS A 220 -7.64 9.43 36.84
C LYS A 220 -7.01 10.83 36.78
N GLY A 221 -7.84 11.86 36.68
CA GLY A 221 -7.38 13.23 36.51
C GLY A 221 -7.50 14.10 37.75
N THR A 222 -6.52 14.98 37.93
CA THR A 222 -6.50 16.03 38.95
C THR A 222 -6.00 17.31 38.31
N VAL A 223 -6.56 18.45 38.70
CA VAL A 223 -6.14 19.76 38.18
C VAL A 223 -4.63 19.92 38.26
N GLY A 224 -4.02 20.39 37.17
CA GLY A 224 -2.59 20.66 37.06
C GLY A 224 -1.71 19.42 36.87
N ARG A 225 -2.27 18.19 36.82
CA ARG A 225 -1.52 16.96 36.55
C ARG A 225 -1.88 16.37 35.18
N PRO A 226 -0.90 15.88 34.39
CA PRO A 226 -1.20 15.25 33.10
C PRO A 226 -2.14 14.04 33.24
N VAL A 227 -3.18 14.03 32.43
CA VAL A 227 -4.04 12.86 32.18
C VAL A 227 -3.54 12.20 30.90
N GLN A 228 -3.35 10.88 30.94
CA GLN A 228 -2.77 10.10 29.85
C GLN A 228 -3.68 8.95 29.43
N PHE A 229 -3.65 8.64 28.14
CA PHE A 229 -4.24 7.43 27.54
C PHE A 229 -3.50 7.08 26.25
N THR A 230 -3.77 5.89 25.72
CA THR A 230 -3.19 5.43 24.44
C THR A 230 -4.27 5.25 23.40
N VAL A 231 -3.93 5.43 22.13
CA VAL A 231 -4.79 5.08 20.99
C VAL A 231 -4.01 4.13 20.07
N ASP A 232 -4.61 3.00 19.72
CA ASP A 232 -4.02 1.97 18.86
C ASP A 232 -4.87 1.83 17.60
N ALA A 233 -4.32 2.21 16.46
CA ALA A 233 -4.97 2.08 15.15
C ALA A 233 -4.25 1.06 14.25
N GLY A 234 -3.40 0.19 14.82
CA GLY A 234 -2.54 -0.72 14.05
C GLY A 234 -3.31 -1.63 13.08
N ASP A 235 -4.51 -2.07 13.48
CA ASP A 235 -5.33 -2.97 12.67
C ASP A 235 -6.48 -2.27 11.92
N ALA A 236 -6.60 -0.94 12.05
CA ALA A 236 -7.70 -0.17 11.49
C ALA A 236 -7.53 0.14 9.99
N GLY A 237 -6.34 -0.06 9.44
CA GLY A 237 -6.01 0.25 8.05
C GLY A 237 -5.55 1.69 7.86
N GLU A 238 -5.49 2.11 6.60
CA GLU A 238 -5.08 3.48 6.26
C GLU A 238 -6.20 4.47 6.61
N GLY A 239 -5.81 5.64 7.15
CA GLY A 239 -6.79 6.66 7.48
C GLY A 239 -6.26 7.77 8.36
N ASN A 240 -7.13 8.74 8.60
CA ASN A 240 -6.87 9.88 9.46
C ASN A 240 -7.51 9.66 10.84
N LEU A 241 -6.69 9.76 11.89
CA LEU A 241 -7.13 9.73 13.28
C LEU A 241 -7.29 11.17 13.80
N GLU A 242 -8.44 11.46 14.40
CA GLU A 242 -8.74 12.77 14.99
C GLU A 242 -9.07 12.58 16.48
N ILE A 243 -8.40 13.36 17.33
CA ILE A 243 -8.57 13.31 18.79
C ILE A 243 -8.89 14.72 19.28
N THR A 244 -10.05 14.87 19.92
CA THR A 244 -10.53 16.14 20.46
C THR A 244 -10.87 15.97 21.93
N ILE A 245 -10.30 16.82 22.78
CA ILE A 245 -10.61 16.86 24.21
C ILE A 245 -11.27 18.20 24.49
N SER A 246 -12.42 18.20 25.14
CA SER A 246 -13.13 19.43 25.48
C SER A 246 -13.68 19.41 26.90
N ALA A 247 -13.79 20.59 27.52
CA ALA A 247 -14.48 20.77 28.79
C ALA A 247 -15.32 22.04 28.72
N LYS A 248 -16.56 21.99 29.23
CA LYS A 248 -17.52 23.11 29.19
C LYS A 248 -17.67 23.74 27.78
N GLY A 249 -17.55 22.93 26.73
CA GLY A 249 -17.66 23.40 25.33
C GLY A 249 -16.38 24.02 24.75
N HIS A 250 -15.27 24.06 25.49
CA HIS A 250 -13.98 24.58 25.02
C HIS A 250 -13.00 23.45 24.74
N ASN A 251 -12.28 23.53 23.62
CA ASN A 251 -11.21 22.58 23.29
C ASN A 251 -10.01 22.77 24.21
N ILE A 252 -9.46 21.66 24.67
CA ILE A 252 -8.30 21.60 25.56
C ILE A 252 -7.08 21.21 24.74
N PRO A 253 -5.96 21.96 24.87
CA PRO A 253 -4.70 21.59 24.22
C PRO A 253 -4.26 20.18 24.63
N THR A 254 -3.92 19.37 23.63
CA THR A 254 -3.45 17.99 23.82
C THR A 254 -2.04 17.82 23.27
N GLN A 255 -1.31 16.88 23.85
CA GLN A 255 -0.01 16.42 23.35
C GLN A 255 -0.16 14.99 22.86
N VAL A 256 0.29 14.73 21.64
CA VAL A 256 0.26 13.40 21.02
C VAL A 256 1.70 12.98 20.74
N HIS A 257 2.08 11.77 21.17
CA HIS A 257 3.40 11.20 20.99
C HIS A 257 3.29 9.87 20.25
N PRO A 258 3.81 9.77 19.01
CA PRO A 258 3.84 8.51 18.28
C PRO A 258 4.69 7.45 19.00
N GLN A 259 4.17 6.23 19.11
CA GLN A 259 4.86 5.08 19.70
C GLN A 259 5.30 4.02 18.66
N GLY A 260 5.00 4.27 17.38
CA GLY A 260 5.23 3.32 16.28
C GLY A 260 4.01 2.41 16.03
N ASN A 261 3.99 1.75 14.87
CA ASN A 261 2.91 0.83 14.47
C ASN A 261 1.50 1.41 14.60
N ALA A 262 1.32 2.69 14.25
CA ALA A 262 0.06 3.43 14.41
C ALA A 262 -0.51 3.46 15.85
N LYS A 263 0.38 3.40 16.86
CA LYS A 263 0.05 3.64 18.27
C LYS A 263 0.48 5.04 18.70
N PHE A 264 -0.32 5.66 19.55
CA PHE A 264 -0.13 7.03 20.00
C PHE A 264 -0.37 7.12 21.51
N ALA A 265 0.55 7.78 22.23
CA ALA A 265 0.33 8.20 23.61
C ALA A 265 -0.24 9.62 23.58
N VAL A 266 -1.36 9.84 24.24
CA VAL A 266 -2.05 11.13 24.28
C VAL A 266 -2.07 11.63 25.71
N SER A 267 -1.83 12.93 25.89
CA SER A 267 -1.95 13.57 27.20
C SER A 267 -2.51 14.98 27.13
N PHE A 268 -3.14 15.41 28.22
CA PHE A 268 -3.56 16.80 28.42
C PHE A 268 -3.45 17.18 29.90
N VAL A 269 -3.34 18.47 30.19
CA VAL A 269 -3.28 18.98 31.57
C VAL A 269 -4.55 19.77 31.85
N PRO A 270 -5.45 19.29 32.71
CA PRO A 270 -6.69 19.99 33.01
C PRO A 270 -6.43 21.20 33.93
N ALA A 271 -7.00 22.34 33.59
CA ALA A 271 -6.88 23.58 34.37
C ALA A 271 -7.98 23.73 35.42
N GLU A 272 -9.14 23.09 35.22
CA GLU A 272 -10.31 23.24 36.08
C GLU A 272 -10.87 21.88 36.53
N PRO A 273 -11.46 21.80 37.74
CA PRO A 273 -12.12 20.61 38.22
C PRO A 273 -13.51 20.49 37.60
N CYS A 274 -13.59 19.87 36.43
CA CYS A 274 -14.85 19.65 35.72
C CYS A 274 -14.80 18.39 34.85
N GLU A 275 -15.93 18.08 34.24
CA GLU A 275 -16.03 17.00 33.26
C GLU A 275 -15.27 17.35 31.98
N HIS A 276 -14.43 16.41 31.52
CA HIS A 276 -13.72 16.49 30.26
C HIS A 276 -14.22 15.36 29.35
N ILE A 277 -14.48 15.68 28.09
CA ILE A 277 -14.98 14.77 27.07
C ILE A 277 -13.86 14.51 26.07
N ILE A 278 -13.46 13.26 25.93
CA ILE A 278 -12.49 12.80 24.95
C ILE A 278 -13.25 12.16 23.79
N ASN A 279 -13.08 12.71 22.59
CA ASN A 279 -13.58 12.15 21.35
C ASN A 279 -12.43 11.66 20.50
N VAL A 280 -12.55 10.43 20.01
CA VAL A 280 -11.63 9.86 19.03
C VAL A 280 -12.46 9.42 17.82
N SER A 281 -12.03 9.86 16.64
CA SER A 281 -12.64 9.45 15.37
C SER A 281 -11.57 8.98 14.39
N PHE A 282 -11.94 8.07 13.51
CA PHE A 282 -11.08 7.53 12.47
C PHE A 282 -11.81 7.61 11.13
N ASN A 283 -11.23 8.33 10.16
CA ASN A 283 -11.89 8.68 8.89
C ASN A 283 -13.30 9.27 9.09
N LYS A 284 -13.42 10.18 10.08
CA LYS A 284 -14.67 10.84 10.48
C LYS A 284 -15.73 9.92 11.10
N MET A 285 -15.40 8.66 11.40
CA MET A 285 -16.27 7.73 12.14
C MET A 285 -15.83 7.66 13.60
N LEU A 286 -16.77 7.77 14.53
CA LEU A 286 -16.48 7.57 15.95
C LEU A 286 -15.97 6.15 16.21
N VAL A 287 -14.90 6.05 17.00
CA VAL A 287 -14.34 4.75 17.41
C VAL A 287 -15.13 4.20 18.60
N PRO A 288 -15.12 2.87 18.82
CA PRO A 288 -15.83 2.26 19.93
C PRO A 288 -15.42 2.84 21.29
N GLY A 289 -16.40 3.05 22.17
CA GLY A 289 -16.19 3.60 23.50
C GLY A 289 -16.03 5.12 23.57
N CYS A 290 -16.04 5.84 22.44
CA CYS A 290 -16.08 7.29 22.41
C CYS A 290 -17.51 7.83 22.21
N PRO A 291 -17.86 8.99 22.81
CA PRO A 291 -17.04 9.82 23.70
C PRO A 291 -16.72 9.17 25.06
N ILE A 292 -15.53 9.46 25.61
CA ILE A 292 -15.14 9.08 26.97
C ILE A 292 -15.24 10.30 27.88
N THR A 293 -16.00 10.17 28.96
CA THR A 293 -16.10 11.17 30.01
C THR A 293 -15.06 10.92 31.10
N VAL A 294 -14.29 11.95 31.46
CA VAL A 294 -13.33 11.93 32.57
C VAL A 294 -13.66 13.04 33.55
N ILE A 295 -13.90 12.68 34.80
CA ILE A 295 -14.13 13.65 35.88
C ILE A 295 -12.78 14.09 36.45
N ILE A 296 -12.47 15.37 36.36
CA ILE A 296 -11.27 15.96 36.96
C ILE A 296 -11.59 16.49 38.35
N ASN A 297 -10.88 15.99 39.35
CA ASN A 297 -11.01 16.46 40.72
C ASN A 297 -10.15 17.71 40.96
N GLY A 298 -10.64 18.60 41.83
CA GLY A 298 -9.85 19.73 42.33
C GLY A 298 -8.60 19.21 43.02
N GLY A 299 -7.44 19.73 42.62
CA GLY A 299 -6.22 19.45 43.35
C GLY A 299 -6.37 19.97 44.77
N THR A 300 -6.26 19.10 45.76
CA THR A 300 -5.85 19.59 47.08
C THR A 300 -4.51 20.27 46.86
N THR A 301 -4.37 21.52 47.33
CA THR A 301 -3.08 22.22 47.38
C THR A 301 -2.00 21.22 47.78
N GLY A 302 -0.91 21.15 47.01
CA GLY A 302 0.24 20.31 47.37
C GLY A 302 0.70 20.60 48.81
N PRO A 303 1.56 19.76 49.40
CA PRO A 303 1.97 19.90 50.79
C PRO A 303 2.36 21.36 51.11
N GLN A 304 1.68 21.96 52.09
CA GLN A 304 1.95 23.32 52.57
C GLN A 304 2.67 23.25 53.92
N VAL A 305 3.68 24.09 54.11
CA VAL A 305 4.37 24.24 55.40
C VAL A 305 4.15 25.66 55.90
N SER A 306 3.73 25.80 57.16
CA SER A 306 3.60 27.09 57.83
C SER A 306 4.30 27.08 59.19
N LEU A 307 4.89 28.21 59.55
CA LEU A 307 5.48 28.45 60.86
C LEU A 307 4.48 29.20 61.75
N GLY A 308 4.45 28.87 63.04
CA GLY A 308 3.64 29.59 64.03
C GLY A 308 4.09 31.03 64.31
N GLY A 309 5.15 31.51 63.65
CA GLY A 309 5.77 32.82 63.87
C GLY A 309 7.20 32.72 64.43
N PRO A 310 7.84 33.86 64.78
CA PRO A 310 9.15 33.85 65.42
C PRO A 310 9.10 33.12 66.78
N GLY A 311 10.00 32.16 66.97
CA GLY A 311 10.07 31.34 68.18
C GLY A 311 10.97 31.94 69.27
N PRO A 312 10.63 31.78 70.56
CA PRO A 312 11.50 32.20 71.65
C PRO A 312 12.73 31.30 71.80
N LEU A 313 13.86 31.88 72.22
CA LEU A 313 15.08 31.13 72.54
C LEU A 313 14.82 30.20 73.75
N HIS A 314 15.30 28.95 73.67
CA HIS A 314 15.16 27.91 74.71
C HIS A 314 13.74 27.43 75.01
N LEU A 315 12.76 27.79 74.18
CA LEU A 315 11.40 27.30 74.28
C LEU A 315 11.00 26.51 73.01
N PRO A 316 10.05 25.57 73.12
CA PRO A 316 9.55 24.84 71.96
C PRO A 316 8.96 25.79 70.91
N ASN A 317 9.18 25.50 69.63
CA ASN A 317 8.49 26.14 68.52
C ASN A 317 7.89 25.06 67.60
N SER A 318 6.78 25.38 66.93
CA SER A 318 6.02 24.45 66.10
C SER A 318 5.94 24.91 64.65
N LEU A 319 6.02 23.94 63.75
CA LEU A 319 5.66 24.07 62.33
C LEU A 319 4.47 23.16 62.03
N ILE A 320 3.63 23.57 61.08
CA ILE A 320 2.48 22.79 60.63
C ILE A 320 2.73 22.38 59.18
N ILE A 321 2.62 21.08 58.89
CA ILE A 321 2.69 20.51 57.54
C ILE A 321 1.31 20.00 57.17
N ASN A 322 0.68 20.65 56.20
CA ASN A 322 -0.60 20.21 55.64
C ASN A 322 -0.33 19.39 54.37
N HIS A 323 -0.30 18.06 54.49
CA HIS A 323 -0.09 17.15 53.36
C HIS A 323 -1.33 16.29 53.11
N ALA A 324 -2.32 16.85 52.41
CA ALA A 324 -3.55 16.13 52.08
C ALA A 324 -3.24 14.96 51.14
N GLY A 325 -3.46 13.72 51.61
CA GLY A 325 -3.28 12.49 50.84
C GLY A 325 -1.86 11.90 50.84
N GLY A 326 -0.93 12.49 51.58
CA GLY A 326 0.42 11.94 51.80
C GLY A 326 0.49 11.00 52.99
N ARG A 327 1.54 10.18 53.04
CA ARG A 327 1.82 9.34 54.21
C ARG A 327 2.84 10.02 55.11
N LEU A 328 2.78 9.72 56.40
CA LEU A 328 3.73 10.27 57.38
C LEU A 328 5.18 9.86 57.06
N GLU A 329 5.36 8.68 56.47
CA GLU A 329 6.66 8.13 56.05
C GLU A 329 7.34 8.93 54.92
N ASP A 330 6.58 9.75 54.19
CA ASP A 330 7.11 10.60 53.11
C ASP A 330 7.61 11.96 53.62
N ILE A 331 7.46 12.25 54.93
CA ILE A 331 7.79 13.54 55.54
C ILE A 331 9.15 13.49 56.24
N GLU A 332 10.11 14.23 55.70
CA GLU A 332 11.41 14.48 56.33
C GLU A 332 11.53 15.95 56.75
N VAL A 333 11.93 16.20 58.00
CA VAL A 333 12.11 17.55 58.55
C VAL A 333 13.53 17.70 59.07
N ASN A 334 14.33 18.54 58.40
CA ASN A 334 15.66 18.92 58.85
C ASN A 334 15.66 20.36 59.40
N VAL A 335 16.30 20.58 60.55
CA VAL A 335 16.38 21.89 61.21
C VAL A 335 17.85 22.23 61.45
N GLU A 336 18.36 23.22 60.72
CA GLU A 336 19.75 23.67 60.82
C GLU A 336 19.84 25.07 61.44
N GLY A 337 20.79 25.25 62.36
CA GLY A 337 21.13 26.54 62.97
C GLY A 337 22.61 26.87 62.78
N ARG A 338 22.98 28.16 62.86
CA ARG A 338 24.39 28.56 62.81
C ARG A 338 25.17 27.93 63.97
N ARG A 339 26.16 27.09 63.66
CA ARG A 339 27.19 26.69 64.64
C ARG A 339 27.98 27.93 65.06
N ARG A 340 27.89 28.33 66.33
CA ARG A 340 28.89 29.25 66.91
C ARG A 340 30.23 28.49 66.93
N LEU A 341 31.17 28.91 66.08
CA LEU A 341 32.58 28.65 66.31
C LEU A 341 32.95 29.46 67.55
N LEU A 342 33.14 28.77 68.67
CA LEU A 342 33.73 29.34 69.88
C LEU A 342 35.22 29.55 69.59
N TYR A 343 35.64 30.80 69.51
CA TYR A 343 37.00 31.23 69.87
C TYR A 343 36.87 32.12 71.10
#